data_AF-A0AAJ6JDP4-F1
#
_entry.id   AF-A0AAJ6JDP4-F1
#
_cell.length_a   1.000
_cell.length_b   1.000
_cell.length_c   1.000
_cell.angle_alpha   90.00
_cell.angle_beta   90.00
_cell.angle_gamma   90.00
#
_symmetry.space_group_name_H-M   'P 1'
#
loop_
_entity.id
_entity.type
_entity.pdbx_description
1 polymer ?
#
loop_
_entity_poly.entity_id
_entity_poly.type
_entity_poly.pdbx_seq_one_letter_code
_entity_poly.pdbx_strand_id
1 'polypeptide(L)' 'MGDLEGLGPIGSKYDDVAPQTVHARKSYERSSIRIGDRYAEILRATDDGRLKIDNGRFPHDEA' A
#
# COMPACT_ATOMS: atom_id res chain seq x y z
N MET A 1 -28.77 1.15 10.14
CA MET A 1 -27.68 0.16 10.20
C MET A 1 -27.06 0.19 8.82
N GLY A 2 -26.02 1.00 8.62
CA GLY A 2 -25.51 1.32 7.28
C GLY A 2 -24.52 0.26 6.82
N ASP A 3 -24.74 -0.23 5.60
CA ASP A 3 -23.84 -1.17 4.93
C ASP A 3 -22.46 -0.54 4.74
N LEU A 4 -21.42 -1.23 5.24
CA LEU A 4 -20.02 -0.86 5.03
C LEU A 4 -19.61 -1.28 3.62
N GLU A 5 -20.05 -0.53 2.63
CA GLU A 5 -19.53 -0.55 1.26
C GLU A 5 -18.05 -0.11 1.31
N GLY A 6 -17.12 -1.01 0.98
CA GLY A 6 -15.67 -0.84 0.77
C GLY A 6 -14.89 0.27 1.50
N LEU A 7 -13.83 -0.09 2.24
CA LEU A 7 -12.86 0.89 2.74
C LEU A 7 -11.84 1.24 1.65
N GLY A 8 -11.66 2.53 1.34
CA GLY A 8 -10.77 2.96 0.27
C GLY A 8 -9.83 4.10 0.65
N PRO A 9 -8.54 3.86 0.92
CA PRO A 9 -7.59 4.95 1.10
C PRO A 9 -7.45 5.76 -0.20
N ILE A 10 -7.43 7.08 -0.03
CA ILE A 10 -7.12 8.06 -1.07
C ILE A 10 -5.75 8.65 -0.75
N GLY A 11 -4.84 8.57 -1.72
CA GLY A 11 -3.52 9.18 -1.66
C GLY A 11 -3.43 10.36 -2.62
N SER A 12 -2.80 11.44 -2.17
CA SER A 12 -2.39 12.56 -3.00
C SER A 12 -0.89 12.77 -2.83
N LYS A 13 -0.14 12.85 -3.93
CA LYS A 13 1.31 13.14 -3.91
C LYS A 13 1.66 14.12 -5.02
N TYR A 14 2.70 14.89 -4.78
CA TYR A 14 3.33 15.72 -5.80
C TYR A 14 4.42 14.91 -6.50
N ASP A 15 4.44 14.96 -7.83
CA ASP A 15 5.50 14.37 -8.65
C ASP A 15 6.54 15.45 -8.98
N ASP A 16 7.77 15.25 -8.50
CA ASP A 16 8.86 16.21 -8.71
C ASP A 16 9.40 16.19 -10.16
N VAL A 17 9.21 15.08 -10.89
CA VAL A 17 9.69 14.90 -12.28
C VAL A 17 8.72 15.51 -13.26
N ALA A 18 7.42 15.28 -13.03
CA ALA A 18 6.35 15.93 -13.77
C ALA A 18 5.58 16.81 -12.78
N PRO A 19 5.77 18.15 -12.77
CA PRO A 19 5.35 19.05 -11.69
C PRO A 19 3.82 19.16 -11.60
N GLN A 20 3.20 18.12 -11.07
CA GLN A 20 1.77 17.93 -11.01
C GLN A 20 1.41 17.12 -9.75
N THR A 21 0.16 17.28 -9.31
CA THR A 21 -0.40 16.47 -8.24
C THR A 21 -1.03 15.21 -8.84
N VAL A 22 -0.60 14.05 -8.36
CA VAL A 22 -1.14 12.74 -8.73
C VAL A 22 -2.01 12.21 -7.60
N HIS A 23 -3.23 11.77 -7.97
CA HIS A 23 -4.16 11.13 -7.06
C HIS A 23 -4.23 9.63 -7.32
N ALA A 24 -4.16 8.83 -6.26
CA ALA A 24 -4.30 7.39 -6.30
C ALA A 24 -5.40 6.94 -5.35
N ARG A 25 -6.21 5.97 -5.77
CA ARG A 25 -7.26 5.36 -4.96
C ARG A 25 -7.18 3.85 -5.09
N LYS A 26 -7.32 3.15 -3.96
CA LYS A 26 -7.53 1.71 -3.91
C LYS A 26 -8.72 1.44 -2.99
N SER A 27 -9.55 0.45 -3.34
CA SER A 27 -10.71 0.03 -2.54
C SER A 27 -10.50 -1.38 -2.03
N TYR A 28 -10.97 -1.66 -0.83
CA TYR A 28 -10.91 -2.96 -0.17
C TYR A 28 -12.31 -3.41 0.20
N GLU A 29 -12.72 -4.55 -0.31
CA GLU A 29 -13.97 -5.20 0.09
C GLU A 29 -13.87 -5.77 1.50
N ARG A 30 -14.99 -5.92 2.19
CA ARG A 30 -15.01 -6.44 3.57
C ARG A 30 -14.32 -7.80 3.70
N SER A 31 -14.44 -8.67 2.68
CA SER A 31 -13.78 -9.97 2.61
C SER A 31 -12.25 -9.89 2.49
N SER A 32 -11.71 -8.76 2.01
CA SER A 32 -10.27 -8.53 1.90
C SER A 32 -9.62 -8.02 3.20
N ILE A 33 -10.43 -7.60 4.18
CA ILE A 33 -9.95 -7.11 5.48
C ILE A 33 -9.64 -8.30 6.38
N ARG A 34 -8.35 -8.48 6.71
CA ARG A 34 -7.88 -9.56 7.59
C ARG A 34 -7.57 -9.01 8.99
N ILE A 35 -8.43 -9.32 9.96
CA ILE A 35 -8.28 -8.87 11.35
C ILE A 35 -7.34 -9.82 12.09
N GLY A 36 -6.33 -9.27 12.76
CA GLY A 36 -5.33 -10.04 13.52
C GLY A 36 -4.07 -10.40 12.72
N ASP A 37 -4.11 -10.23 11.39
CA ASP A 37 -2.96 -10.40 10.52
C ASP A 37 -2.00 -9.20 10.62
N ARG A 38 -0.71 -9.46 10.34
CA ARG A 38 0.33 -8.44 10.26
C ARG A 38 0.96 -8.45 8.87
N TYR A 39 1.28 -7.27 8.37
CA TYR A 39 2.06 -7.13 7.14
C TYR A 39 3.43 -7.76 7.29
N ALA A 40 3.93 -8.35 6.20
CA ALA A 40 5.29 -8.84 6.14
C ALA A 40 6.30 -7.69 6.25
N GLU A 41 7.44 -7.93 6.89
CA GLU A 41 8.56 -7.00 6.88
C GLU A 41 9.26 -7.03 5.51
N ILE A 42 9.27 -5.86 4.85
CA ILE A 42 9.82 -5.68 3.50
C ILE A 42 11.09 -4.83 3.46
N LEU A 43 11.42 -4.14 4.54
CA LEU A 43 12.63 -3.33 4.62
C LEU A 43 13.77 -4.17 5.18
N ARG A 44 14.93 -4.13 4.53
CA ARG A 44 16.16 -4.74 5.04
C ARG A 44 17.30 -3.75 4.97
N ALA A 45 18.02 -3.60 6.08
CA ALA A 45 19.28 -2.87 6.07
C ALA A 45 20.33 -3.69 5.28
N THR A 46 21.21 -2.96 4.61
CA THR A 46 22.38 -3.52 3.92
C THR A 46 23.64 -2.97 4.57
N ASP A 47 24.75 -3.70 4.43
CA ASP A 47 26.00 -3.40 5.14
C ASP A 47 26.61 -2.05 4.71
N ASP A 48 26.21 -1.50 3.55
CA ASP A 48 26.62 -0.19 3.05
C ASP A 48 25.74 0.98 3.57
N GLY A 49 24.85 0.70 4.53
CA GLY A 49 23.96 1.69 5.13
C GLY A 49 22.72 2.03 4.30
N ARG A 50 22.49 1.34 3.17
CA ARG A 50 21.24 1.50 2.39
C ARG A 50 20.11 0.63 2.95
N LEU A 51 18.88 1.01 2.63
CA LEU A 51 17.69 0.19 2.84
C LEU A 51 17.28 -0.46 1.51
N LYS A 52 17.16 -1.78 1.51
CA LYS A 52 16.60 -2.55 0.41
C LYS A 52 15.12 -2.84 0.68
N ILE A 53 14.29 -2.65 -0.34
CA ILE A 53 12.88 -3.02 -0.32
C ILE A 53 12.72 -4.37 -1.03
N ASP A 54 12.16 -5.36 -0.33
CA ASP A 54 11.81 -6.67 -0.87
C ASP A 54 10.39 -6.64 -1.47
N ASN A 55 10.29 -6.18 -2.72
CA ASN A 55 9.01 -6.05 -3.42
C ASN A 55 8.30 -7.40 -3.63
N GLY A 56 9.01 -8.53 -3.59
CA GLY A 56 8.39 -9.85 -3.69
C GLY A 56 7.58 -10.25 -2.46
N ARG A 57 7.80 -9.59 -1.33
CA ARG A 57 7.00 -9.74 -0.10
C ARG A 57 5.85 -8.76 -0.01
N PHE A 58 5.75 -7.83 -0.96
CA PHE A 58 4.62 -6.91 -1.02
C PHE A 58 3.38 -7.70 -1.44
N PRO A 59 2.28 -7.65 -0.68
CA PRO A 59 1.05 -8.34 -1.07
C PRO A 59 0.59 -7.82 -2.43
N HIS A 60 0.43 -8.73 -3.39
CA HIS A 60 -0.23 -8.43 -4.64
C HIS A 60 -1.67 -8.91 -4.53
N ASP A 61 -2.62 -8.02 -4.77
CA ASP A 61 -3.96 -8.48 -5.14
C ASP A 61 -3.88 -8.83 -6.62
N GLU A 62 -4.30 -10.02 -7.03
CA GLU A 62 -4.58 -10.25 -8.46
C GLU A 62 -5.71 -9.30 -8.87
N ALA A 63 -5.50 -8.59 -9.98
CA ALA A 63 -6.43 -7.62 -10.53
C ALA A 63 -7.67 -8.28 -11.15
#